data_AF-A0A8S9HT75-F1
#
_entry.id   AF-A0A8S9HT75-F1
#
_cell.length_a   1.000
_cell.length_b   1.000
_cell.length_c   1.000
_cell.angle_alpha   90.00
_cell.angle_beta   90.00
_cell.angle_gamma   90.00
#
_symmetry.space_group_name_H-M   'P 1'
#
loop_
_entity.id
_entity.type
_entity.pdbx_description
1 polymer ?
#
loop_
_entity_poly.entity_id
_entity_poly.type
_entity_poly.pdbx_seq_one_letter_code
_entity_poly.pdbx_strand_id
1 'polypeptide(L)' 'MPSSLLKSYYAEGNPSTLYMKGVQFFFSFGLKEEGLSLMKRASDAGYERAVYTYAMTRAIFCCDGQYFAGIPRE' A
#
# COMPACT_ATOMS: atom_id res chain seq x y z
N MET A 1 22.73 -7.60 19.18
CA MET A 1 22.91 -7.82 17.72
C MET A 1 21.61 -8.40 17.18
N PRO A 2 20.87 -7.72 16.28
CA PRO A 2 19.67 -8.33 15.69
C PRO A 2 20.09 -9.52 14.82
N SER A 3 19.34 -10.61 14.90
CA SER A 3 19.60 -11.84 14.16
C SER A 3 19.62 -11.57 12.64
N SER A 4 20.35 -12.38 11.89
CA SER A 4 20.35 -12.32 10.41
C SER A 4 18.93 -12.39 9.83
N LEU A 5 18.05 -13.14 10.49
CA LEU A 5 16.62 -13.23 10.17
C LEU A 5 15.90 -11.87 10.31
N LEU A 6 16.15 -11.13 11.41
CA LEU A 6 15.59 -9.79 11.57
C LEU A 6 16.09 -8.83 10.48
N LYS A 7 17.36 -8.93 10.09
CA LYS A 7 17.91 -8.10 9.00
C LYS A 7 17.24 -8.40 7.66
N SER A 8 16.90 -9.66 7.35
CA SER A 8 16.14 -9.99 6.14
C SER A 8 14.68 -9.54 6.19
N TYR A 9 14.07 -9.49 7.38
CA TYR A 9 12.72 -8.93 7.57
C TYR A 9 12.67 -7.42 7.30
N TYR A 10 13.72 -6.69 7.69
CA TYR A 10 13.86 -5.25 7.42
C TYR A 10 14.63 -4.94 6.13
N ALA A 11 14.97 -5.95 5.32
CA ALA A 11 15.69 -5.74 4.08
C ALA A 11 14.83 -4.88 3.14
N GLU A 12 15.49 -3.93 2.46
CA GLU A 12 14.86 -3.14 1.40
C GLU A 12 14.30 -4.09 0.34
N GLY A 13 12.97 -4.19 0.28
CA GLY A 13 12.28 -5.11 -0.64
C GLY A 13 11.40 -6.16 0.03
N ASN A 14 11.42 -6.32 1.37
CA ASN A 14 10.45 -7.19 2.04
C ASN A 14 9.00 -6.69 1.76
N PRO A 15 8.09 -7.53 1.23
CA PRO A 15 6.76 -7.07 0.84
C PRO A 15 5.93 -6.49 1.99
N SER A 16 6.08 -7.02 3.22
CA SER A 16 5.37 -6.49 4.39
C SER A 16 5.92 -5.12 4.83
N THR A 17 7.23 -4.90 4.72
CA THR A 17 7.86 -3.60 4.99
C THR A 17 7.47 -2.57 3.93
N LEU A 18 7.50 -2.95 2.65
CA LEU A 18 7.04 -2.11 1.56
C LEU A 18 5.57 -1.70 1.76
N TYR A 19 4.72 -2.66 2.14
CA TYR A 19 3.32 -2.39 2.46
C TYR A 19 3.16 -1.39 3.60
N MET A 20 3.78 -1.64 4.76
CA MET A 20 3.64 -0.74 5.93
C MET A 20 4.13 0.67 5.62
N LYS A 21 5.28 0.80 4.95
CA LYS A 21 5.82 2.09 4.54
C LYS A 21 4.89 2.79 3.54
N GLY A 22 4.35 2.05 2.58
CA GLY A 22 3.40 2.57 1.59
C GLY A 22 2.12 3.10 2.23
N VAL A 23 1.54 2.36 3.18
CA VAL A 23 0.38 2.79 3.97
C VAL A 23 0.69 4.06 4.76
N GLN A 24 1.81 4.12 5.45
CA GLN A 24 2.20 5.31 6.22
C GLN A 24 2.42 6.52 5.32
N PHE A 25 3.10 6.35 4.18
CA PHE A 25 3.35 7.42 3.22
C PHE A 25 2.05 7.99 2.67
N PHE A 26 1.12 7.11 2.28
CA PHE A 26 -0.16 7.52 1.71
C PHE A 26 -1.10 8.17 2.73
N PHE A 27 -1.38 7.48 3.84
CA PHE A 27 -2.43 7.86 4.78
C PHE A 27 -1.96 8.79 5.91
N SER A 28 -0.68 8.78 6.27
CA SER A 28 -0.14 9.60 7.36
C SER A 28 0.64 10.82 6.86
N PHE A 29 1.46 10.66 5.82
CA PHE A 29 2.35 11.73 5.34
C PHE A 29 1.84 12.44 4.08
N GLY A 30 0.74 11.98 3.48
CA GLY A 30 0.17 12.60 2.27
C GLY A 30 1.01 12.41 1.00
N LEU A 31 2.06 11.57 1.04
CA LEU A 31 2.91 11.21 -0.09
C LEU A 31 2.20 10.15 -0.93
N LYS A 32 1.19 10.58 -1.70
CA LYS A 32 0.24 9.69 -2.38
C LYS A 32 0.92 8.80 -3.41
N GLU A 33 1.70 9.36 -4.33
CA GLU A 33 2.31 8.61 -5.42
C GLU A 33 3.38 7.63 -4.90
N GLU A 34 4.24 8.07 -3.98
CA GLU A 34 5.24 7.22 -3.35
C GLU A 34 4.59 6.10 -2.53
N GLY A 35 3.54 6.43 -1.77
CA GLY A 35 2.78 5.46 -0.99
C GLY A 35 2.13 4.39 -1.87
N LEU A 36 1.46 4.80 -2.96
CA LEU A 36 0.87 3.90 -3.96
C LEU A 36 1.91 3.02 -4.64
N SER A 37 3.05 3.59 -5.03
CA SER A 37 4.15 2.86 -5.67
C SER A 37 4.69 1.74 -4.77
N LEU A 38 4.87 2.04 -3.46
CA LEU A 38 5.31 1.04 -2.48
C LEU A 38 4.27 -0.06 -2.26
N MET A 39 2.99 0.31 -2.11
CA MET A 39 1.89 -0.67 -1.98
C MET A 39 1.78 -1.56 -3.22
N LYS A 40 1.95 -0.99 -4.43
CA LYS A 40 1.97 -1.74 -5.69
C LYS A 40 3.10 -2.76 -5.72
N ARG A 41 4.31 -2.37 -5.35
CA ARG A 41 5.45 -3.30 -5.31
C ARG A 41 5.23 -4.45 -4.32
N ALA A 42 4.61 -4.16 -3.17
CA ALA A 42 4.22 -5.19 -2.22
C ALA A 42 3.13 -6.13 -2.77
N SER A 43 2.13 -5.59 -3.50
CA SER A 43 1.10 -6.41 -4.14
C SER A 43 1.64 -7.25 -5.29
N ASP A 44 2.52 -6.69 -6.12
CA ASP A 44 3.18 -7.40 -7.23
C ASP A 44 4.05 -8.56 -6.71
N ALA A 45 4.59 -8.43 -5.50
CA ALA A 45 5.31 -9.50 -4.81
C ALA A 45 4.38 -10.53 -4.12
N GLY A 46 3.06 -10.43 -4.30
CA GLY A 46 2.08 -11.39 -3.77
C GLY A 46 1.72 -11.20 -2.30
N TYR A 47 2.05 -10.07 -1.68
CA TYR A 47 1.61 -9.81 -0.30
C TYR A 47 0.10 -9.55 -0.27
N GLU A 48 -0.66 -10.55 0.15
CA GLU A 48 -2.13 -10.59 0.10
C GLU A 48 -2.78 -9.29 0.60
N ARG A 49 -2.31 -8.79 1.76
CA ARG A 49 -2.84 -7.56 2.35
C ARG A 49 -2.57 -6.32 1.50
N ALA A 50 -1.46 -6.27 0.77
CA ALA A 50 -1.18 -5.18 -0.16
C ALA A 50 -2.07 -5.24 -1.40
N VAL A 51 -2.44 -6.44 -1.89
CA VAL A 51 -3.30 -6.59 -3.08
C VAL A 51 -4.64 -5.89 -2.88
N TYR A 52 -5.33 -6.22 -1.79
CA TYR A 52 -6.61 -5.60 -1.46
C TYR A 52 -6.46 -4.09 -1.24
N THR A 53 -5.53 -3.68 -0.37
CA THR A 53 -5.37 -2.27 -0.01
C THR A 53 -4.96 -1.40 -1.21
N TYR A 54 -4.06 -1.87 -2.07
CA TYR A 54 -3.65 -1.16 -3.29
C TYR A 54 -4.83 -0.96 -4.24
N ALA A 55 -5.58 -2.02 -4.52
CA ALA A 55 -6.73 -1.97 -5.42
C ALA A 55 -7.80 -0.99 -4.91
N MET A 56 -8.17 -1.09 -3.63
CA MET A 56 -9.17 -0.21 -3.01
C MET A 56 -8.69 1.24 -2.97
N THR A 57 -7.44 1.49 -2.60
CA THR A 57 -6.86 2.84 -2.58
C THR A 57 -6.89 3.48 -3.96
N ARG A 58 -6.50 2.74 -4.99
CA ARG A 58 -6.54 3.21 -6.38
C ARG A 58 -7.98 3.51 -6.83
N ALA A 59 -8.91 2.62 -6.54
CA ALA A 59 -10.32 2.79 -6.92
C ALA A 59 -10.96 4.01 -6.25
N ILE A 60 -10.68 4.24 -4.96
CA ILE A 60 -11.28 5.33 -4.17
C ILE A 60 -10.65 6.68 -4.50
N PHE A 61 -9.31 6.75 -4.56
CA PHE A 61 -8.59 8.01 -4.58
C PHE A 61 -7.99 8.39 -5.94
N CYS A 62 -7.86 7.44 -6.88
CA CYS A 62 -7.21 7.68 -8.17
C CYS A 62 -8.16 7.52 -9.38
N CYS A 63 -9.34 6.93 -9.20
CA CYS A 63 -10.31 6.72 -10.29
C CYS A 63 -11.53 7.64 -10.13
N ASP A 64 -11.35 8.95 -10.34
CA ASP A 64 -12.38 10.02 -10.45
C ASP A 64 -13.62 9.94 -9.51
N GLY A 65 -13.54 9.18 -8.42
CA GLY A 65 -14.69 8.86 -7.57
C GLY A 65 -15.81 8.06 -8.26
N GLN A 66 -15.61 7.53 -9.47
CA GLN A 66 -16.67 6.82 -10.23
C GLN A 66 -17.19 5.58 -9.48
N TYR A 67 -16.38 5.00 -8.61
CA TYR A 67 -16.78 3.87 -7.77
C TYR A 67 -17.98 4.17 -6.86
N PHE A 68 -18.13 5.43 -6.44
CA PHE A 68 -19.28 5.86 -5.62
C PHE A 68 -20.41 6.48 -6.43
N ALA A 69 -20.32 6.51 -7.77
CA ALA A 69 -21.29 7.22 -8.64
C ALA A 69 -22.72 6.65 -8.60
N GLY A 70 -22.96 5.53 -7.91
CA GLY A 70 -24.29 4.96 -7.66
C GLY A 70 -24.57 4.63 -6.19
N ILE A 71 -23.67 4.97 -5.27
CA ILE A 71 -23.89 4.76 -3.84
C ILE A 71 -24.46 6.06 -3.28
N PRO A 72 -25.67 6.05 -2.67
CA PRO A 72 -26.21 7.25 -2.04
C PRO A 72 -25.22 7.75 -0.99
N ARG A 73 -24.76 9.00 -1.15
CA ARG A 73 -24.11 9.73 -0.05
C ARG A 73 -25.24 10.37 0.73
N GLU A 74 -25.61 9.74 1.84
CA GLU A 74 -26.50 10.33 2.84
C GLU A 74 -25.90 11.62 3.40
#